data_AF-A0A931SB17-F1
#
_entry.id   AF-A0A931SB17-F1
#
_cell.length_a   1.000
_cell.length_b   1.000
_cell.length_c   1.000
_cell.angle_alpha   90.00
_cell.angle_beta   90.00
_cell.angle_gamma   90.00
#
_symmetry.space_group_name_H-M   'P 1'
#
loop_
_entity.id
_entity.type
_entity.pdbx_description
1 polymer ?
#
loop_
_entity_poly.entity_id
_entity_poly.type
_entity_poly.pdbx_seq_one_letter_code
_entity_poly.pdbx_strand_id
1 'polypeptide(L)'
;MNQHKFAQMVREFPFLANILTEQNLSADSIGNIEVARGDRNLLEVKPSAWAHDAGGYGEHSGHRLFWCVATGETISLDGAWARTIPYERKDQRDTSPIGSQLLSLNRDVQFIVEVHEEHWDWEEQISNVVIYKMQGFNWRSYCRPM
;
A
#
# COMPACT_ATOMS: atom_id res chain seq x y z
N MET A 1 -14.69 -9.59 -4.68
CA MET A 1 -13.94 -9.90 -5.92
C MET A 1 -14.29 -11.29 -6.48
N ASN A 2 -14.12 -11.57 -7.78
CA ASN A 2 -14.27 -12.95 -8.31
C ASN A 2 -13.14 -13.86 -7.80
N GLN A 3 -13.47 -14.96 -7.10
CA GLN A 3 -12.49 -15.90 -6.53
C GLN A 3 -11.47 -16.43 -7.56
N HIS A 4 -11.87 -16.58 -8.83
CA HIS A 4 -10.97 -16.98 -9.90
C HIS A 4 -9.93 -15.90 -10.23
N LYS A 5 -10.34 -14.61 -10.25
CA LYS A 5 -9.42 -13.48 -10.46
C LYS A 5 -8.41 -13.41 -9.32
N PHE A 6 -8.87 -13.58 -8.07
CA PHE A 6 -7.99 -13.62 -6.90
C PHE A 6 -6.94 -14.72 -7.01
N ALA A 7 -7.38 -15.96 -7.26
CA ALA A 7 -6.47 -17.10 -7.37
C ALA A 7 -5.47 -16.94 -8.53
N GLN A 8 -5.91 -16.37 -9.65
CA GLN A 8 -5.02 -16.05 -10.77
C GLN A 8 -3.95 -15.02 -10.38
N MET A 9 -4.34 -13.94 -9.70
CA MET A 9 -3.42 -12.90 -9.26
C MET A 9 -2.38 -13.42 -8.25
N VAL A 10 -2.80 -14.20 -7.26
CA VAL A 10 -1.86 -14.82 -6.29
C VAL A 10 -0.91 -15.80 -6.97
N ARG A 11 -1.36 -16.53 -8.00
CA ARG A 11 -0.50 -17.42 -8.78
C ARG A 11 0.51 -16.66 -9.64
N GLU A 12 0.09 -15.54 -10.25
CA GLU A 12 0.96 -14.71 -11.10
C GLU A 12 1.96 -13.89 -10.27
N PHE A 13 1.55 -13.46 -9.08
CA PHE A 13 2.35 -12.67 -8.14
C PHE A 13 2.44 -13.38 -6.78
N PRO A 14 3.30 -14.42 -6.64
CA PRO A 14 3.37 -15.23 -5.42
C PRO A 14 3.72 -14.43 -4.16
N PHE A 15 4.41 -13.30 -4.28
CA PHE A 15 4.71 -12.40 -3.16
C PHE A 15 3.46 -11.84 -2.48
N LEU A 16 2.32 -11.79 -3.18
CA LEU A 16 1.06 -11.34 -2.60
C LEU A 16 0.62 -12.25 -1.46
N ALA A 17 0.89 -13.56 -1.53
CA ALA A 17 0.49 -14.47 -0.46
C ALA A 17 1.04 -14.04 0.91
N ASN A 18 2.30 -13.60 0.94
CA ASN A 18 2.94 -13.12 2.17
C ASN A 18 2.30 -11.82 2.66
N ILE A 19 2.11 -10.84 1.76
CA ILE A 19 1.53 -9.53 2.10
C ILE A 19 0.09 -9.69 2.61
N LEU A 20 -0.72 -10.49 1.91
CA LEU A 20 -2.12 -10.73 2.29
C LEU A 20 -2.22 -11.46 3.63
N THR A 21 -1.32 -12.41 3.91
CA THR A 21 -1.27 -13.11 5.20
C THR A 21 -0.87 -12.15 6.33
N GLU A 22 0.13 -11.29 6.10
CA GLU A 22 0.56 -10.27 7.07
C GLU A 22 -0.56 -9.31 7.43
N GLN A 23 -1.43 -8.97 6.46
CA GLN A 23 -2.57 -8.08 6.65
C GLN A 23 -3.88 -8.79 7.05
N ASN A 24 -3.85 -10.11 7.27
CA ASN A 24 -5.05 -10.93 7.52
C ASN A 24 -6.15 -10.74 6.47
N LEU A 25 -5.78 -10.48 5.21
CA LEU A 25 -6.72 -10.28 4.11
C LEU A 25 -7.05 -11.60 3.43
N SER A 26 -8.34 -11.78 3.12
CA SER A 26 -8.86 -12.93 2.40
C SER A 26 -9.53 -12.50 1.09
N ALA A 27 -9.85 -13.45 0.22
CA ALA A 27 -10.50 -13.15 -1.07
C ALA A 27 -11.83 -12.40 -0.92
N ASP A 28 -12.51 -12.62 0.21
CA ASP A 28 -13.82 -12.05 0.51
C ASP A 28 -13.71 -10.62 1.06
N SER A 29 -12.58 -10.26 1.68
CA SER A 29 -12.30 -8.90 2.19
C SER A 29 -11.57 -8.00 1.20
N ILE A 30 -11.33 -8.48 -0.03
CA ILE A 30 -10.66 -7.72 -1.08
C ILE A 30 -11.65 -7.35 -2.19
N GLY A 31 -11.77 -6.04 -2.43
CA GLY A 31 -12.61 -5.49 -3.47
C GLY A 31 -12.00 -5.73 -4.85
N ASN A 32 -10.73 -5.38 -4.98
CA ASN A 32 -9.99 -5.50 -6.23
C ASN A 32 -8.49 -5.73 -6.00
N ILE A 33 -7.87 -6.45 -6.93
CA ILE A 33 -6.41 -6.46 -7.14
C ILE A 33 -6.15 -5.94 -8.55
N GLU A 34 -5.33 -4.91 -8.66
CA GLU A 34 -4.95 -4.30 -9.93
C GLU A 34 -3.43 -4.22 -10.10
N VAL A 35 -2.98 -4.23 -11.35
CA VAL A 35 -1.57 -4.05 -11.73
C VAL A 35 -1.46 -2.74 -12.48
N ALA A 36 -0.76 -1.79 -11.87
CA ALA A 36 -0.45 -0.50 -12.48
C ALA A 36 1.02 -0.48 -12.93
N ARG A 37 1.33 0.35 -13.94
CA ARG A 37 2.73 0.69 -14.21
C ARG A 37 3.20 1.64 -13.12
N GLY A 38 4.42 1.45 -12.62
CA GLY A 38 5.03 2.36 -11.65
C GLY A 38 5.15 3.74 -12.26
N ASP A 39 4.38 4.69 -11.74
CA ASP A 39 4.43 6.09 -12.13
C ASP A 39 5.49 6.82 -11.29
N ARG A 40 6.19 7.77 -11.92
CA ARG A 40 7.11 8.72 -11.29
C ARG A 40 6.47 9.42 -10.11
N ASN A 41 5.18 9.74 -10.21
CA ASN A 41 4.43 10.42 -9.15
C ASN A 41 4.41 9.62 -7.84
N LEU A 42 4.38 8.28 -7.90
CA LEU A 42 4.35 7.42 -6.72
C LEU A 42 5.61 7.58 -5.85
N LEU A 43 6.77 7.86 -6.45
CA LEU A 43 8.04 7.97 -5.72
C LEU A 43 8.12 9.22 -4.84
N GLU A 44 7.37 10.27 -5.17
CA GLU A 44 7.33 11.52 -4.41
C GLU A 44 6.22 11.53 -3.36
N VAL A 45 5.31 10.56 -3.41
CA VAL A 45 4.24 10.41 -2.43
C VAL A 45 4.85 10.07 -1.08
N LYS A 46 4.49 10.88 -0.08
CA LYS A 46 4.65 10.51 1.33
C LYS A 46 3.53 9.52 1.69
N PRO A 47 3.86 8.32 2.20
CA PRO A 47 2.85 7.43 2.75
C PRO A 47 2.04 8.19 3.80
N SER A 48 0.75 8.36 3.55
CA SER A 48 -0.20 9.00 4.45
C SER A 48 -1.55 8.27 4.36
N ALA A 49 -2.14 8.01 5.52
CA ALA A 49 -3.46 7.44 5.64
C ALA A 49 -4.48 8.58 5.52
N TRP A 50 -5.68 8.24 5.10
CA TRP A 50 -6.78 9.18 5.16
C TRP A 50 -7.36 9.22 6.57
N ALA A 51 -7.56 10.42 7.07
CA ALA A 51 -8.31 10.66 8.29
C ALA A 51 -9.43 11.64 7.92
N HIS A 52 -10.67 11.22 8.06
CA HIS A 52 -11.82 12.08 7.85
C HIS A 52 -12.37 12.52 9.21
N ASP A 53 -12.43 13.83 9.46
CA ASP A 53 -13.10 14.38 10.63
C ASP A 53 -14.62 14.46 10.34
N ALA A 54 -15.32 13.33 10.39
CA ALA A 54 -16.78 13.33 10.30
C ALA A 54 -17.36 13.88 11.62
N GLY A 55 -17.84 15.13 11.59
CA GLY A 55 -18.46 15.81 12.74
C GLY A 55 -19.86 15.32 13.13
N GLY A 56 -20.32 14.15 12.64
CA GLY A 56 -21.65 13.60 12.92
C GLY A 56 -21.74 12.12 12.59
N TYR A 57 -22.42 11.37 13.47
CA TYR A 57 -22.77 9.94 13.45
C TYR A 57 -22.15 9.10 12.32
N GLY A 58 -20.90 8.68 12.52
CA GLY A 58 -20.18 7.75 11.66
C GLY A 58 -18.70 7.71 12.00
N GLU A 59 -18.17 6.52 12.33
CA GLU A 59 -16.73 6.31 12.37
C GLU A 59 -16.23 6.03 10.94
N HIS A 60 -15.33 6.89 10.44
CA HIS A 60 -14.60 6.65 9.19
C HIS A 60 -13.19 6.21 9.54
N SER A 61 -12.73 5.14 8.89
CA SER A 61 -11.34 4.72 9.02
C SER A 61 -10.76 4.35 7.65
N GLY A 62 -9.49 4.69 7.47
CA GLY A 62 -8.77 4.37 6.26
C GLY A 62 -7.29 4.23 6.54
N HIS A 63 -6.64 3.34 5.79
CA HIS A 63 -5.21 3.12 5.88
C HIS A 63 -4.61 2.84 4.52
N ARG A 64 -3.34 3.23 4.35
CA ARG A 64 -2.55 2.97 3.15
C ARG A 64 -1.22 2.40 3.58
N LEU A 65 -1.00 1.13 3.28
CA LEU A 65 0.21 0.40 3.64
C LEU A 65 0.96 0.05 2.36
N PHE A 66 2.29 0.08 2.44
CA PHE A 66 3.15 -0.09 1.29
C PHE A 66 4.23 -1.13 1.56
N TRP A 67 4.44 -2.02 0.59
CA TRP A 67 5.56 -2.96 0.56
C TRP A 67 6.37 -2.74 -0.70
N CYS A 68 7.66 -3.02 -0.63
CA CYS A 68 8.49 -3.19 -1.82
C CYS A 68 8.85 -4.67 -1.98
N VAL A 69 8.87 -5.12 -3.24
CA VAL A 69 9.24 -6.48 -3.61
C VAL A 69 10.58 -6.38 -4.35
N ALA A 70 11.61 -6.90 -3.71
CA ALA A 70 12.93 -7.08 -4.30
C ALA A 70 13.21 -8.56 -4.53
N THR A 71 14.29 -8.88 -5.23
CA THR A 71 14.65 -10.26 -5.56
C THR A 71 14.75 -11.13 -4.30
N GLY A 72 13.75 -12.00 -4.11
CA GLY A 72 13.70 -12.96 -3.00
C GLY A 72 13.20 -12.40 -1.67
N GLU A 73 12.76 -11.14 -1.61
CA GLU A 73 12.31 -10.51 -0.36
C GLU A 73 11.13 -9.56 -0.56
N THR A 74 10.28 -9.46 0.46
CA THR A 74 9.20 -8.48 0.56
C THR A 74 9.45 -7.68 1.83
N ILE A 75 9.55 -6.35 1.70
CA ILE A 75 9.92 -5.45 2.79
C ILE A 75 8.80 -4.45 2.94
N SER A 76 8.21 -4.37 4.14
CA SER A 76 7.28 -3.28 4.47
C SER A 76 8.04 -1.96 4.46
N LEU A 77 7.50 -0.96 3.77
CA LEU A 77 7.97 0.41 3.87
C LEU A 77 7.47 1.02 5.19
N ASP A 78 8.13 2.08 5.65
CA ASP A 78 7.64 2.86 6.78
C ASP A 78 6.23 3.37 6.42
N GLY A 79 5.25 2.81 7.13
CA GLY A 79 3.86 2.91 6.77
C GLY A 79 3.23 4.26 7.10
N ALA A 80 2.06 4.48 6.53
CA ALA A 80 1.17 5.52 6.99
C ALA A 80 0.27 4.99 8.11
N TRP A 81 0.22 5.71 9.24
CA TRP A 81 -0.55 5.31 10.41
C TRP A 81 -2.03 5.69 10.28
N ALA A 82 -2.93 4.80 10.71
CA ALA A 82 -4.38 4.98 10.69
C ALA A 82 -4.88 5.69 11.96
N ARG A 83 -6.00 6.42 11.85
CA ARG A 83 -6.72 7.02 12.98
C ARG A 83 -8.13 6.41 13.04
N THR A 84 -8.59 6.08 14.25
CA THR A 84 -9.98 5.71 14.50
C THR A 84 -10.58 6.75 15.45
N ILE A 85 -11.66 7.42 15.05
CA ILE A 85 -12.38 8.37 15.93
C ILE A 85 -13.05 7.57 17.07
N PRO A 86 -13.10 8.05 18.33
CA PRO A 86 -12.70 9.38 18.82
C PRO A 86 -11.28 9.47 19.37
N TYR A 87 -10.42 8.44 19.23
CA TYR A 87 -9.16 8.36 19.94
C TYR A 87 -7.91 8.63 19.08
N GLU A 88 -7.01 9.41 19.67
CA GLU A 88 -5.62 9.73 19.29
C GLU A 88 -5.33 10.11 17.83
N ARG A 89 -5.07 11.41 17.66
CA ARG A 89 -4.25 11.95 16.58
C ARG A 89 -2.79 11.50 16.83
N LYS A 90 -2.27 10.56 16.04
CA LYS A 90 -0.83 10.49 15.76
C LYS A 90 -0.63 10.73 14.28
N ASP A 91 -1.01 11.94 13.90
CA ASP A 91 -0.57 12.51 12.65
C ASP A 91 0.96 12.59 12.64
N GLN A 92 1.51 11.99 11.58
CA GLN A 92 2.76 12.34 10.92
C GLN A 92 3.93 12.71 11.84
N ARG A 93 4.78 11.74 12.16
CA ARG A 93 6.20 12.05 12.39
C ARG A 93 7.04 11.23 11.42
N ASP A 94 7.71 11.96 10.53
CA ASP A 94 8.87 11.54 9.74
C ASP A 94 8.73 10.40 8.73
N THR A 95 7.56 10.22 8.10
CA THR A 95 7.50 9.33 6.93
C THR A 95 8.19 10.00 5.73
N SER A 96 9.31 9.41 5.32
CA SER A 96 10.03 9.84 4.11
C SER A 96 9.21 9.46 2.86
N PRO A 97 9.34 10.21 1.74
CA PRO A 97 8.75 9.81 0.47
C PRO A 97 9.11 8.36 0.11
N ILE A 98 8.21 7.65 -0.56
CA ILE A 98 8.42 6.25 -0.97
C ILE A 98 9.78 6.12 -1.67
N GLY A 99 10.10 7.00 -2.61
CA GLY A 99 11.38 6.98 -3.33
C GLY A 99 12.62 7.11 -2.42
N SER A 100 12.55 7.89 -1.34
CA SER A 100 13.63 8.03 -0.37
C SER A 100 13.82 6.77 0.48
N GLN A 101 12.71 6.13 0.87
CA GLN A 101 12.75 4.84 1.59
C GLN A 101 13.31 3.73 0.70
N LEU A 102 12.92 3.68 -0.59
CA LEU A 102 13.52 2.73 -1.52
C LEU A 102 15.03 2.94 -1.67
N LEU A 103 15.47 4.22 -1.70
CA LEU A 103 16.89 4.58 -1.80
C LEU A 103 17.69 4.10 -0.60
N SER A 104 17.17 4.24 0.62
CA SER A 104 17.84 3.79 1.84
C SER A 104 17.98 2.27 1.90
N LEU A 105 17.03 1.52 1.33
CA LEU A 105 17.09 0.05 1.23
C LEU A 105 18.19 -0.43 0.26
N ASN A 106 18.52 0.37 -0.76
CA ASN A 106 19.51 0.05 -1.80
C ASN A 106 19.30 -1.34 -2.46
N ARG A 107 18.05 -1.76 -2.61
CA ARG A 107 17.67 -3.05 -3.25
C ARG A 107 17.24 -2.87 -4.70
N ASP A 108 17.17 -3.95 -5.46
CA ASP A 108 16.57 -3.91 -6.79
C ASP A 108 15.06 -4.20 -6.67
N VAL A 109 14.29 -3.12 -6.62
CA VAL A 109 12.85 -3.17 -6.37
C VAL A 109 12.11 -3.35 -7.71
N GLN A 110 11.42 -4.47 -7.83
CA GLN A 110 10.68 -4.86 -9.03
C GLN A 110 9.22 -4.41 -8.97
N PHE A 111 8.64 -4.44 -7.76
CA PHE A 111 7.27 -4.03 -7.51
C PHE A 111 7.16 -3.20 -6.23
N ILE A 112 6.18 -2.31 -6.22
CA ILE A 112 5.65 -1.70 -4.99
C ILE A 112 4.21 -2.19 -4.88
N VAL A 113 3.83 -2.66 -3.71
CA VAL A 113 2.46 -3.10 -3.44
C VAL A 113 1.85 -2.12 -2.47
N GLU A 114 0.72 -1.56 -2.83
CA GLU A 114 -0.12 -0.76 -1.95
C GLU A 114 -1.33 -1.58 -1.55
N VAL A 115 -1.60 -1.62 -0.26
CA VAL A 115 -2.89 -2.05 0.29
C VAL A 115 -3.57 -0.80 0.80
N HIS A 116 -4.66 -0.42 0.17
CA HIS A 116 -5.53 0.63 0.67
C HIS A 116 -6.78 0.02 1.25
N GLU A 117 -7.23 0.57 2.35
CA GLU A 117 -8.56 0.34 2.89
C GLU A 117 -9.20 1.69 3.21
N GLU A 118 -10.46 1.83 2.84
CA GLU A 118 -11.31 2.96 3.24
C GLU A 118 -12.70 2.41 3.49
N HIS A 119 -13.25 2.68 4.67
CA HIS A 119 -14.61 2.28 4.99
C HIS A 119 -15.26 3.22 6.02
N TRP A 120 -16.58 3.29 5.94
CA TRP A 120 -17.44 3.79 7.01
C TRP A 120 -17.86 2.63 7.92
N ASP A 121 -18.20 2.93 9.17
CA ASP A 121 -18.70 1.98 10.16
C ASP A 121 -19.96 1.20 9.72
N TRP A 122 -20.76 1.75 8.80
CA TRP A 122 -21.90 1.06 8.19
C TRP A 122 -21.59 0.35 6.86
N GLU A 123 -20.35 0.39 6.39
CA GLU A 123 -19.90 -0.28 5.16
C GLU A 123 -19.12 -1.55 5.48
N GLU A 124 -19.13 -2.50 4.53
CA GLU A 124 -18.23 -3.64 4.62
C GLU A 124 -16.78 -3.16 4.47
N GLN A 125 -15.92 -3.61 5.36
CA GLN A 125 -14.49 -3.33 5.31
C GLN A 125 -13.88 -4.04 4.10
N ILE A 126 -13.61 -3.28 3.04
CA ILE A 126 -13.08 -3.79 1.79
C ILE A 126 -11.72 -3.15 1.50
N SER A 127 -10.70 -3.99 1.35
CA SER A 127 -9.36 -3.57 0.93
C SER A 127 -9.19 -3.64 -0.59
N ASN A 128 -8.43 -2.71 -1.14
CA ASN A 128 -7.96 -2.72 -2.52
C ASN A 128 -6.44 -2.87 -2.56
N VAL A 129 -5.97 -3.74 -3.44
CA VAL A 129 -4.53 -4.01 -3.60
C VAL A 129 -4.07 -3.53 -4.97
N VAL A 130 -3.06 -2.66 -4.98
CA VAL A 130 -2.45 -2.13 -6.21
C VAL A 130 -1.01 -2.62 -6.29
N ILE A 131 -0.66 -3.26 -7.40
CA ILE A 131 0.69 -3.75 -7.69
C ILE A 131 1.32 -2.83 -8.72
N TYR A 132 2.24 -1.98 -8.30
CA TYR A 132 2.99 -1.10 -9.19
C TYR A 132 4.21 -1.83 -9.74
N LYS A 133 4.22 -2.09 -11.05
CA LYS A 133 5.36 -2.69 -11.74
C LYS A 133 6.39 -1.63 -12.12
N MET A 134 7.62 -1.73 -11.59
CA MET A 134 8.69 -0.74 -11.80
C MET A 134 9.47 -0.95 -13.12
N GLN A 135 9.01 -1.82 -14.02
CA GLN A 135 9.76 -2.23 -15.21
C GLN A 135 10.01 -1.05 -16.18
N GLY A 136 11.28 -0.87 -16.57
CA GLY A 136 11.71 0.18 -17.49
C GLY A 136 11.98 1.54 -16.83
N PHE A 137 11.66 1.69 -15.55
CA PHE A 137 11.91 2.90 -14.78
C PHE A 137 13.03 2.68 -13.76
N ASN A 138 14.19 3.27 -14.02
CA ASN A 138 15.30 3.23 -13.09
C ASN A 138 15.05 4.23 -11.94
N TRP A 139 14.32 3.78 -10.93
CA TRP A 139 13.98 4.59 -9.76
C TRP A 139 15.24 5.14 -9.05
N ARG A 140 16.38 4.42 -9.11
CA ARG A 140 17.65 4.88 -8.52
C ARG A 140 18.22 6.09 -9.24
N SER A 141 18.06 6.16 -10.56
CA SER A 141 18.44 7.35 -11.33
C SER A 141 17.51 8.53 -11.06
N TYR A 142 16.25 8.25 -10.70
CA TYR A 142 15.26 9.27 -10.40
C TYR A 142 15.50 9.95 -9.04
N CYS A 143 15.75 9.17 -7.99
CA CYS A 143 15.83 9.67 -6.61
C CYS A 143 17.20 10.25 -6.23
N ARG A 144 18.16 10.41 -7.16
CA ARG A 144 19.47 11.03 -6.84
C ARG A 144 19.31 12.55 -6.73
N PRO A 145 19.81 13.19 -5.65
CA PRO A 145 19.95 14.64 -5.66
C PRO A 145 20.88 15.05 -6.80
N MET A 146 20.48 16.06 -7.59
CA MET A 146 21.35 16.70 -8.58
C MET A 146 22.47 17.48 -7.89
#